data_AF-A0A4S4EJN0-F1
#
_entry.id   AF-A0A4S4EJN0-F1
#
_cell.length_a   1.000
_cell.length_b   1.000
_cell.length_c   1.000
_cell.angle_alpha   90.00
_cell.angle_beta   90.00
_cell.angle_gamma   90.00
#
_symmetry.space_group_name_H-M   'P 1'
#
loop_
_entity.id
_entity.type
_entity.pdbx_description
1 polymer ?
#
loop_
_entity_poly.entity_id
_entity_poly.type
_entity_poly.pdbx_seq_one_letter_code
_entity_poly.pdbx_strand_id
1 'polypeptide(L)'
;MDEAMRVFNAMVDKGLHPNVFTYNILINGYCKKMKVDEAMHLFRELPRRGLKPDNITFSVMLRDLFQTGRCGVAQKLFNDMQAAGIIPNSQTYGILLDGLCKNEHISEALSLFHMIESNSLHLHVIMYNILIDAFYKDKKLDTARALFSNLSSKGLQPDVKTYTTMIKGLCEEGLLHEAKELFKRHQEVTSQCDLPNQPGLTTPIVKKSNG
;
A
#
# COMPACT_ATOMS: atom_id res chain seq x y z
N MET A 1 7.86 -25.49 -3.57
CA MET A 1 9.09 -24.95 -2.98
C MET A 1 10.21 -25.93 -3.17
N ASP A 2 10.04 -27.19 -2.80
CA ASP A 2 11.05 -28.24 -3.04
C ASP A 2 11.48 -28.30 -4.52
N GLU A 3 10.51 -28.29 -5.44
CA GLU A 3 10.81 -28.24 -6.88
C GLU A 3 11.54 -26.95 -7.30
N ALA A 4 11.13 -25.79 -6.77
CA ALA A 4 11.78 -24.52 -7.09
C ALA A 4 13.23 -24.48 -6.58
N MET A 5 13.49 -25.03 -5.39
CA MET A 5 14.84 -25.18 -4.84
C MET A 5 15.65 -26.20 -5.63
N ARG A 6 15.05 -27.29 -6.12
CA ARG A 6 15.72 -28.25 -7.00
C ARG A 6 16.20 -27.60 -8.29
N VAL A 7 15.34 -26.79 -8.93
CA VAL A 7 15.72 -26.03 -10.14
C VAL A 7 16.79 -24.99 -9.83
N PHE A 8 16.69 -24.29 -8.71
CA PHE A 8 17.70 -23.33 -8.27
C PHE A 8 19.07 -23.98 -8.03
N ASN A 9 19.11 -25.11 -7.32
CA ASN A 9 20.35 -25.84 -7.07
C ASN A 9 20.95 -26.36 -8.39
N ALA A 10 20.13 -26.93 -9.27
CA ALA A 10 20.60 -27.38 -10.59
C ALA A 10 21.14 -26.23 -11.46
N MET A 11 20.61 -25.01 -11.33
CA MET A 11 21.14 -23.81 -11.98
C MET A 11 22.55 -23.51 -11.45
N VAL A 12 22.73 -23.50 -10.12
CA VAL A 12 24.02 -23.26 -9.47
C VAL A 12 25.05 -24.35 -9.82
N ASP A 13 24.66 -25.62 -9.78
CA ASP A 13 25.53 -26.77 -10.08
C ASP A 13 26.02 -26.76 -11.54
N LYS A 14 25.24 -26.20 -12.45
CA LYS A 14 25.61 -26.01 -13.87
C LYS A 14 26.47 -24.76 -14.09
N GLY A 15 26.88 -24.06 -13.04
CA GLY A 15 27.69 -22.85 -13.13
C GLY A 15 26.92 -21.62 -13.59
N LEU A 16 25.58 -21.66 -13.61
CA LEU A 16 24.78 -20.46 -13.85
C LEU A 16 24.71 -19.63 -12.57
N HIS A 17 24.65 -18.30 -12.70
CA HIS A 17 24.63 -17.38 -11.57
C HIS A 17 23.22 -16.82 -11.34
N PRO A 18 22.49 -17.27 -10.30
CA PRO A 18 21.21 -16.70 -9.95
C PRO A 18 21.37 -15.21 -9.64
N ASN A 19 20.49 -14.38 -10.20
CA ASN A 19 20.47 -12.94 -9.98
C ASN A 19 19.45 -12.55 -8.90
N VAL A 20 19.40 -11.26 -8.54
CA VAL A 20 18.45 -10.71 -7.54
C VAL A 20 17.00 -11.12 -7.85
N PHE A 21 16.60 -11.12 -9.12
CA PHE A 21 15.26 -11.52 -9.52
C PHE A 21 14.95 -12.98 -9.17
N THR A 22 15.90 -13.89 -9.38
CA THR A 22 15.75 -15.31 -9.02
C THR A 22 15.55 -15.48 -7.51
N TYR A 23 16.34 -14.77 -6.70
CA TYR A 23 16.17 -14.75 -5.25
C TYR A 23 14.83 -14.15 -4.83
N ASN A 24 14.38 -13.05 -5.45
CA ASN A 24 13.09 -12.44 -5.16
C ASN A 24 11.92 -13.40 -5.38
N ILE A 25 11.99 -14.24 -6.42
CA ILE A 25 11.00 -15.30 -6.66
C ILE A 25 11.00 -16.32 -5.50
N LEU A 26 12.17 -16.81 -5.11
CA LEU A 26 12.29 -17.81 -4.05
C LEU A 26 11.85 -17.26 -2.69
N ILE A 27 12.31 -16.05 -2.35
CA ILE A 27 11.93 -15.32 -1.14
C ILE A 27 10.41 -15.17 -1.09
N ASN A 28 9.78 -14.62 -2.13
CA ASN A 28 8.33 -14.47 -2.19
C ASN A 28 7.61 -15.83 -2.10
N GLY A 29 8.17 -16.89 -2.68
CA GLY A 29 7.66 -18.25 -2.57
C GLY A 29 7.66 -18.78 -1.13
N TYR A 30 8.73 -18.53 -0.38
CA TYR A 30 8.81 -18.87 1.05
C TYR A 30 7.87 -18.02 1.90
N CYS A 31 7.80 -16.71 1.67
CA CYS A 31 6.86 -15.81 2.35
C CYS A 31 5.40 -16.28 2.18
N LYS A 32 5.00 -16.62 0.94
CA LYS A 32 3.66 -17.17 0.66
C LYS A 32 3.35 -18.50 1.37
N LYS A 33 4.38 -19.23 1.79
CA LYS A 33 4.26 -20.45 2.61
C LYS A 33 4.45 -20.21 4.11
N MET A 34 4.49 -18.95 4.54
CA MET A 34 4.73 -18.53 5.93
C MET A 34 6.05 -19.07 6.50
N LYS A 35 7.04 -19.29 5.62
CA LYS A 35 8.39 -19.80 5.93
C LYS A 35 9.38 -18.65 5.99
N VAL A 36 9.16 -17.75 6.96
CA VAL A 36 9.87 -16.45 7.06
C VAL A 36 11.36 -16.64 7.34
N ASP A 37 11.73 -17.66 8.11
CA ASP A 37 13.13 -17.92 8.46
C ASP A 37 13.94 -18.36 7.23
N GLU A 38 13.35 -19.21 6.37
CA GLU A 38 13.94 -19.58 5.09
C GLU A 38 14.01 -18.39 4.12
N ALA A 39 12.98 -17.54 4.08
CA ALA A 39 13.00 -16.30 3.30
C ALA A 39 14.12 -15.35 3.77
N MET A 40 14.27 -15.16 5.10
CA MET A 40 15.33 -14.36 5.72
C MET A 40 16.72 -14.94 5.45
N HIS A 41 16.86 -16.26 5.38
CA HIS A 41 18.12 -16.90 5.01
C HIS A 41 18.54 -16.50 3.60
N LEU A 42 17.65 -16.65 2.62
CA LEU A 42 17.91 -16.25 1.23
C LEU A 42 18.18 -14.75 1.10
N PHE A 43 17.43 -13.91 1.83
CA PHE A 43 17.65 -12.47 1.86
C PHE A 43 19.06 -12.11 2.32
N ARG A 44 19.56 -12.75 3.38
CA ARG A 44 20.91 -12.54 3.92
C ARG A 44 22.01 -13.13 3.05
N GLU A 45 21.68 -14.06 2.16
CA GLU A 45 22.63 -14.65 1.21
C GLU A 45 22.96 -13.70 0.06
N LEU A 46 22.01 -12.86 -0.36
CA LEU A 46 22.18 -11.90 -1.48
C LEU A 46 23.50 -11.11 -1.40
N PRO A 47 23.82 -10.37 -0.30
CA PRO A 47 25.07 -9.61 -0.23
C PRO A 47 26.32 -10.50 -0.25
N ARG A 48 26.26 -11.71 0.32
CA ARG A 48 27.39 -12.67 0.33
C ARG A 48 27.72 -13.18 -1.07
N ARG A 49 26.75 -13.13 -1.99
CA ARG A 49 26.89 -13.46 -3.41
C ARG A 49 27.25 -12.24 -4.28
N GLY A 50 27.52 -11.08 -3.66
CA GLY A 50 27.77 -9.83 -4.37
C GLY A 50 26.52 -9.21 -5.01
N LEU A 51 25.32 -9.66 -4.62
CA LEU A 51 24.05 -9.15 -5.13
C LEU A 51 23.49 -8.10 -4.17
N LYS A 52 23.03 -6.97 -4.71
CA LYS A 52 22.42 -5.90 -3.92
C LYS A 52 20.89 -6.10 -3.88
N PRO A 53 20.28 -6.28 -2.69
CA PRO A 53 18.82 -6.25 -2.57
C PRO A 53 18.25 -4.92 -3.06
N ASP A 54 17.08 -4.97 -3.72
CA ASP A 54 16.37 -3.80 -4.22
C ASP A 54 15.11 -3.48 -3.40
N ASN A 55 14.39 -2.42 -3.77
CA ASN A 55 13.16 -2.00 -3.07
C ASN A 55 12.10 -3.12 -3.05
N ILE A 56 12.03 -3.94 -4.11
CA ILE A 56 11.11 -5.08 -4.19
C ILE A 56 11.47 -6.13 -3.15
N THR A 57 12.77 -6.47 -3.05
CA THR A 57 13.29 -7.44 -2.10
C THR A 57 12.91 -7.05 -0.67
N PHE A 58 13.19 -5.80 -0.28
CA PHE A 58 12.85 -5.28 1.05
C PHE A 58 11.34 -5.24 1.28
N SER A 59 10.56 -4.79 0.30
CA SER A 59 9.09 -4.73 0.42
C SER A 59 8.46 -6.10 0.65
N VAL A 60 8.95 -7.14 -0.03
CA VAL A 60 8.47 -8.52 0.17
C VAL A 60 8.76 -8.99 1.60
N MET A 61 9.99 -8.77 2.08
CA MET A 61 10.40 -9.18 3.42
C MET A 61 9.67 -8.42 4.53
N LEU A 62 9.52 -7.10 4.39
CA LEU A 62 8.77 -6.28 5.35
C LEU A 62 7.33 -6.77 5.49
N ARG A 63 6.66 -7.03 4.36
CA ARG A 63 5.28 -7.53 4.38
C ARG A 63 5.17 -8.87 5.11
N ASP A 64 6.08 -9.80 4.83
CA ASP A 64 6.08 -11.14 5.43
C ASP A 64 6.36 -11.09 6.95
N LEU A 65 7.29 -10.23 7.37
CA LEU A 65 7.60 -10.01 8.78
C LEU A 65 6.40 -9.44 9.55
N PHE A 66 5.67 -8.47 8.98
CA PHE A 66 4.45 -7.97 9.61
C PHE A 66 3.31 -8.99 9.61
N GLN A 67 3.16 -9.79 8.54
CA GLN A 67 2.16 -10.86 8.48
C GLN A 67 2.37 -11.95 9.53
N THR A 68 3.61 -12.11 10.00
CA THR A 68 3.99 -13.07 11.04
C THR A 68 4.20 -12.44 12.42
N GLY A 69 3.81 -11.18 12.59
CA GLY A 69 3.90 -10.46 13.88
C GLY A 69 5.31 -10.13 14.33
N ARG A 70 6.32 -10.26 13.45
CA ARG A 70 7.73 -9.96 13.77
C ARG A 70 8.06 -8.48 13.61
N CYS A 71 7.26 -7.61 14.22
CA CYS A 71 7.32 -6.14 14.07
C CYS A 71 8.71 -5.55 14.35
N GLY A 72 9.37 -5.98 15.44
CA GLY A 72 10.71 -5.48 15.77
C GLY A 72 11.78 -5.81 14.71
N VAL A 73 11.66 -6.98 14.07
CA VAL A 73 12.55 -7.37 12.97
C VAL A 73 12.22 -6.56 11.71
N ALA A 74 10.94 -6.33 11.43
CA ALA A 74 10.51 -5.48 10.32
C ALA A 74 11.03 -4.04 10.46
N GLN A 75 10.94 -3.45 11.65
CA GLN A 75 11.46 -2.10 11.92
C GLN A 75 12.98 -2.03 11.72
N LYS A 76 13.72 -3.03 12.22
CA LYS A 76 15.16 -3.12 11.98
C LYS A 76 15.47 -3.22 10.48
N LEU A 77 14.74 -4.06 9.74
CA LEU A 77 14.92 -4.23 8.32
C LEU A 77 14.64 -2.94 7.52
N PHE A 78 13.65 -2.14 7.94
CA PHE A 78 13.38 -0.83 7.36
C PHE A 78 14.50 0.17 7.62
N ASN A 79 15.11 0.14 8.81
CA ASN A 79 16.29 0.96 9.10
C ASN A 79 17.50 0.52 8.26
N ASP A 80 17.71 -0.79 8.11
CA ASP A 80 18.78 -1.35 7.27
C ASP A 80 18.61 -0.96 5.79
N MET A 81 17.37 -0.93 5.28
CA MET A 81 17.05 -0.45 3.93
C MET A 81 17.52 0.99 3.70
N GLN A 82 17.20 1.88 4.63
CA GLN A 82 17.61 3.29 4.57
C GLN A 82 19.12 3.46 4.73
N ALA A 83 19.74 2.72 5.65
CA ALA A 83 21.20 2.72 5.85
C ALA A 83 21.96 2.22 4.61
N ALA A 84 21.36 1.31 3.83
CA ALA A 84 21.90 0.86 2.55
C ALA A 84 21.71 1.87 1.39
N GLY A 85 21.16 3.06 1.68
CA GLY A 85 20.88 4.12 0.70
C GLY A 85 19.70 3.79 -0.22
N ILE A 86 18.83 2.85 0.15
CA ILE A 86 17.66 2.51 -0.64
C ILE A 86 16.50 3.37 -0.16
N ILE A 87 16.01 4.25 -1.04
CA ILE A 87 14.93 5.17 -0.73
C ILE A 87 13.60 4.39 -0.67
N PRO A 88 12.88 4.42 0.48
CA PRO A 88 11.54 3.85 0.57
C PRO A 88 10.56 4.58 -0.35
N ASN A 89 9.70 3.82 -1.03
CA ASN A 89 8.67 4.36 -1.90
C ASN A 89 7.29 4.30 -1.22
N SER A 90 6.26 4.81 -1.91
CA SER A 90 4.88 4.80 -1.41
C SER A 90 4.39 3.40 -1.04
N GLN A 91 4.78 2.37 -1.79
CA GLN A 91 4.45 0.98 -1.48
C GLN A 91 5.10 0.52 -0.16
N THR A 92 6.36 0.86 0.07
CA THR A 92 7.09 0.52 1.30
C THR A 92 6.38 1.12 2.52
N TYR A 93 6.04 2.41 2.45
CA TYR A 93 5.31 3.08 3.53
C TYR A 93 3.90 2.52 3.74
N GLY A 94 3.19 2.16 2.66
CA GLY A 94 1.90 1.47 2.77
C GLY A 94 2.02 0.13 3.51
N ILE A 95 3.08 -0.65 3.24
CA ILE A 95 3.34 -1.91 3.95
C ILE A 95 3.62 -1.68 5.44
N LEU A 96 4.42 -0.67 5.77
CA LEU A 96 4.74 -0.34 7.16
C LEU A 96 3.51 0.11 7.93
N LEU A 97 2.71 1.03 7.36
CA LEU A 97 1.47 1.51 7.99
C LEU A 97 0.47 0.37 8.20
N ASP A 98 0.22 -0.44 7.17
CA ASP A 98 -0.72 -1.57 7.25
C ASP A 98 -0.23 -2.63 8.25
N GLY A 99 1.07 -2.92 8.24
CA GLY A 99 1.71 -3.85 9.15
C GLY A 99 1.64 -3.42 10.60
N LEU A 100 2.00 -2.17 10.91
CA LEU A 100 1.93 -1.61 12.26
C LEU A 100 0.48 -1.58 12.76
N CYS A 101 -0.47 -1.15 11.93
CA CYS A 101 -1.88 -1.11 12.30
C CYS A 101 -2.45 -2.50 12.60
N LYS A 102 -2.16 -3.50 11.77
CA LYS A 102 -2.65 -4.88 11.96
C LYS A 102 -2.05 -5.58 13.17
N ASN A 103 -0.89 -5.13 13.64
CA ASN A 103 -0.24 -5.64 14.83
C ASN A 103 -0.47 -4.74 16.05
N GLU A 104 -1.48 -3.87 16.02
CA GLU A 104 -1.90 -3.01 17.15
C GLU A 104 -0.87 -1.95 17.58
N HIS A 105 0.14 -1.66 16.75
CA HIS A 105 1.14 -0.61 16.98
C HIS A 105 0.65 0.75 16.42
N ILE A 106 -0.55 1.17 16.83
CA ILE A 106 -1.24 2.36 16.27
C ILE A 106 -0.43 3.65 16.50
N SER A 107 0.19 3.81 17.67
CA SER A 107 1.01 4.99 17.98
C SER A 107 2.21 5.13 17.04
N GLU A 108 2.90 4.03 16.75
CA GLU A 108 4.02 4.00 15.80
C GLU A 108 3.54 4.28 14.37
N ALA A 109 2.38 3.74 13.98
CA ALA A 109 1.78 4.01 12.68
C ALA A 109 1.44 5.50 12.49
N LEU A 110 0.92 6.16 13.52
CA LEU A 110 0.65 7.61 13.51
C LEU A 110 1.94 8.43 13.42
N SER A 111 2.95 8.10 14.21
CA SER A 111 4.25 8.77 14.12
C SER A 111 4.86 8.64 12.72
N LEU A 112 4.76 7.44 12.11
CA LEU A 112 5.20 7.22 10.75
C LEU A 112 4.40 8.06 9.74
N PHE A 113 3.08 8.12 9.88
CA PHE A 113 2.21 8.90 9.00
C PHE A 113 2.55 10.40 9.04
N HIS A 114 2.71 10.98 10.23
CA HIS A 114 3.10 12.39 10.37
C HIS A 114 4.50 12.65 9.85
N MET A 115 5.43 11.71 10.01
CA MET A 115 6.76 11.80 9.41
C MET A 115 6.67 11.88 7.87
N ILE A 116 5.86 11.02 7.24
CA ILE A 116 5.65 11.03 5.79
C ILE A 116 5.01 12.36 5.36
N GLU A 117 4.01 12.84 6.10
CA GLU A 117 3.33 14.11 5.83
C GLU A 117 4.30 15.31 5.90
N SER A 118 5.18 15.33 6.91
CA SER A 118 6.12 16.43 7.14
C SER A 118 7.26 16.49 6.11
N ASN A 119 7.70 15.34 5.59
CA ASN A 119 8.78 15.26 4.61
C ASN A 119 8.35 15.56 3.17
N SER A 120 7.16 16.15 2.96
CA SER A 120 6.59 16.43 1.64
C SER A 120 6.52 15.20 0.74
N LEU A 121 6.56 14.00 1.32
CA LEU A 121 6.31 12.77 0.59
C LEU A 121 4.82 12.73 0.29
N HIS A 122 4.49 12.56 -0.99
CA HIS A 122 3.11 12.63 -1.42
C HIS A 122 2.33 11.45 -0.81
N LEU A 123 1.53 11.74 0.23
CA LEU A 123 0.63 10.76 0.80
C LEU A 123 -0.39 10.37 -0.27
N HIS A 124 -0.46 9.08 -0.56
CA HIS A 124 -1.48 8.57 -1.46
C HIS A 124 -2.75 8.21 -0.67
N VAL A 125 -3.91 8.29 -1.33
CA VAL A 125 -5.22 7.90 -0.77
C VAL A 125 -5.18 6.52 -0.08
N ILE A 126 -4.36 5.60 -0.61
CA ILE A 126 -4.13 4.26 -0.04
C ILE A 126 -3.66 4.31 1.43
N MET A 127 -2.77 5.25 1.80
CA MET A 127 -2.24 5.37 3.16
C MET A 127 -3.31 5.84 4.15
N TYR A 128 -4.16 6.79 3.73
CA TYR A 128 -5.32 7.21 4.50
C TYR A 128 -6.32 6.06 4.67
N ASN A 129 -6.60 5.31 3.61
CA ASN A 129 -7.50 4.16 3.67
C ASN A 129 -7.04 3.11 4.68
N ILE A 130 -5.73 2.85 4.75
CA ILE A 130 -5.13 1.95 5.74
C ILE A 130 -5.40 2.45 7.17
N LEU A 131 -5.12 3.73 7.45
CA LEU A 131 -5.30 4.29 8.77
C LEU A 131 -6.78 4.38 9.17
N ILE A 132 -7.65 4.79 8.25
CA ILE A 132 -9.10 4.85 8.49
C ILE A 132 -9.63 3.45 8.89
N ASP A 133 -9.29 2.41 8.13
CA ASP A 133 -9.67 1.02 8.48
C ASP A 133 -9.12 0.60 9.85
N ALA A 134 -7.88 0.97 10.16
CA ALA A 134 -7.26 0.68 11.45
C ALA A 134 -7.97 1.36 12.62
N PHE A 135 -8.33 2.64 12.48
CA PHE A 135 -9.02 3.40 13.54
C PHE A 135 -10.45 2.94 13.77
N TYR A 136 -11.16 2.46 12.75
CA TYR A 136 -12.45 1.79 12.96
C TYR A 136 -12.31 0.52 13.79
N LYS A 137 -11.31 -0.32 13.48
CA LYS A 137 -11.04 -1.54 14.26
C LYS A 137 -10.65 -1.25 15.72
N ASP A 138 -9.97 -0.13 15.95
CA ASP A 138 -9.61 0.37 17.27
C ASP A 138 -10.74 1.19 17.94
N LYS A 139 -11.94 1.24 17.35
CA LYS A 139 -13.13 1.98 17.83
C LYS A 139 -12.91 3.48 18.04
N LYS A 140 -11.93 4.07 17.35
CA LYS A 140 -11.61 5.50 17.38
C LYS A 140 -12.25 6.22 16.19
N LEU A 141 -13.58 6.24 16.20
CA LEU A 141 -14.42 6.78 15.14
C LEU A 141 -14.07 8.23 14.77
N ASP A 142 -13.85 9.09 15.76
CA ASP A 142 -13.59 10.51 15.52
C ASP A 142 -12.27 10.74 14.78
N THR A 143 -11.24 9.94 15.08
CA THR A 143 -9.97 9.97 14.36
C THR A 143 -10.12 9.48 12.93
N ALA A 144 -10.88 8.40 12.71
CA ALA A 144 -11.18 7.90 11.36
C ALA A 144 -11.91 8.95 10.51
N ARG A 145 -12.91 9.64 11.08
CA ARG A 145 -13.62 10.75 10.43
C ARG A 145 -12.70 11.92 10.11
N ALA A 146 -11.86 12.32 11.06
CA ALA A 146 -10.91 13.41 10.86
C ALA A 146 -9.96 13.11 9.69
N LEU A 147 -9.44 11.88 9.60
CA LEU A 147 -8.60 11.45 8.48
C LEU A 147 -9.35 11.47 7.15
N PHE A 148 -10.61 11.02 7.12
CA PHE A 148 -11.44 11.08 5.92
C PHE A 148 -11.69 12.51 5.44
N SER A 149 -12.02 13.43 6.36
CA SER A 149 -12.19 14.86 6.03
C SER A 149 -10.89 15.52 5.58
N ASN A 150 -9.75 15.11 6.14
CA ASN A 150 -8.44 15.65 5.80
C ASN A 150 -8.06 15.38 4.33
N LEU A 151 -8.46 14.24 3.74
CA LEU A 151 -8.21 13.92 2.32
C LEU A 151 -8.54 15.08 1.39
N SER A 152 -9.74 15.65 1.48
CA SER A 152 -10.17 16.75 0.61
C SER A 152 -9.37 18.03 0.85
N SER A 153 -9.00 18.32 2.11
CA SER A 153 -8.18 19.48 2.45
C SER A 153 -6.75 19.40 1.90
N LYS A 154 -6.27 18.18 1.63
CA LYS A 154 -4.97 17.89 1.00
C LYS A 154 -5.05 17.77 -0.52
N GLY A 155 -6.21 18.06 -1.12
CA GLY A 155 -6.43 17.93 -2.56
C GLY A 155 -6.52 16.49 -3.05
N LEU A 156 -6.68 15.51 -2.15
CA LEU A 156 -6.85 14.10 -2.49
C LEU A 156 -8.35 13.78 -2.61
N GLN A 157 -8.72 13.05 -3.66
CA GLN A 157 -10.10 12.59 -3.84
C GLN A 157 -10.29 11.21 -3.21
N PRO A 158 -11.25 11.03 -2.29
CA PRO A 158 -11.64 9.72 -1.80
C PRO A 158 -12.03 8.79 -2.95
N ASP A 159 -11.50 7.57 -2.96
CA ASP A 159 -11.83 6.56 -3.98
C ASP A 159 -12.93 5.60 -3.49
N VAL A 160 -13.34 4.67 -4.36
CA VAL A 160 -14.35 3.63 -4.03
C VAL A 160 -13.97 2.88 -2.75
N LYS A 161 -12.67 2.59 -2.56
CA LYS A 161 -12.18 1.88 -1.38
C LYS A 161 -12.28 2.75 -0.12
N THR A 162 -12.01 4.05 -0.21
CA THR A 162 -12.19 4.98 0.91
C THR A 162 -13.64 4.99 1.38
N TYR A 163 -14.59 5.20 0.47
CA TYR A 163 -16.03 5.20 0.81
C TYR A 163 -16.48 3.86 1.37
N THR A 164 -16.08 2.75 0.74
CA THR A 164 -16.42 1.40 1.22
C THR A 164 -15.91 1.17 2.64
N THR A 165 -14.67 1.60 2.94
CA THR A 165 -14.07 1.47 4.27
C THR A 165 -14.83 2.28 5.31
N MET A 166 -15.18 3.54 4.99
CA MET A 166 -15.96 4.40 5.88
C MET A 166 -17.38 3.86 6.14
N ILE A 167 -18.09 3.45 5.09
CA ILE A 167 -19.45 2.91 5.19
C ILE A 167 -19.44 1.63 6.03
N LYS A 168 -18.48 0.73 5.78
CA LYS A 168 -18.31 -0.49 6.57
C LYS A 168 -18.09 -0.16 8.06
N GLY A 169 -17.16 0.73 8.37
CA GLY A 169 -16.87 1.12 9.75
C GLY A 169 -18.05 1.77 10.47
N LEU A 170 -18.80 2.66 9.79
CA LEU A 170 -20.01 3.26 10.35
C LEU A 170 -21.12 2.24 10.62
N CYS A 171 -21.27 1.22 9.77
CA CYS A 171 -22.20 0.12 9.99
C CYS A 171 -21.82 -0.74 11.20
N GLU A 172 -20.52 -1.03 11.38
CA GLU A 172 -20.01 -1.81 12.52
C GLU A 172 -20.22 -1.08 13.86
N GLU A 173 -20.18 0.25 13.87
CA GLU A 173 -20.50 1.10 15.03
C GLU A 173 -22.00 1.38 15.20
N GLY A 174 -22.87 0.86 14.32
CA GLY A 174 -24.33 1.02 14.39
C GLY A 174 -24.87 2.37 13.89
N LEU A 175 -24.03 3.20 13.27
CA LEU A 175 -24.40 4.53 12.74
C LEU A 175 -24.99 4.44 11.33
N LEU A 176 -26.06 3.66 11.19
CA LEU A 176 -26.66 3.29 9.90
C LEU A 176 -27.17 4.48 9.07
N HIS A 177 -27.64 5.55 9.74
CA HIS A 177 -28.11 6.75 9.05
C HIS A 177 -26.97 7.44 8.30
N GLU A 178 -25.84 7.65 8.98
CA GLU A 178 -24.65 8.25 8.37
C GLU A 178 -24.06 7.37 7.28
N ALA A 179 -24.01 6.06 7.50
CA ALA A 179 -23.56 5.11 6.49
C ALA A 179 -24.41 5.19 5.20
N LYS A 180 -25.73 5.33 5.34
CA LYS A 180 -26.65 5.48 4.20
C LYS A 180 -26.46 6.81 3.47
N GLU A 181 -26.27 7.92 4.18
CA GLU A 181 -26.00 9.22 3.56
C GLU A 181 -24.66 9.21 2.81
N LEU A 182 -23.63 8.59 3.39
CA LEU A 182 -22.33 8.46 2.74
C LEU A 182 -22.40 7.55 1.50
N PHE A 183 -23.22 6.50 1.53
CA PHE A 183 -23.47 5.63 0.37
C PHE A 183 -24.15 6.38 -0.78
N LYS A 184 -25.17 7.22 -0.50
CA LYS A 184 -25.80 8.05 -1.53
C LYS A 184 -24.80 8.99 -2.19
N ARG A 185 -23.99 9.69 -1.38
CA ARG A 185 -22.92 10.57 -1.89
C ARG A 185 -21.93 9.81 -2.77
N HIS A 186 -21.57 8.58 -2.41
CA HIS A 186 -20.70 7.75 -3.22
C HIS A 186 -21.32 7.42 -4.60
N GLN A 187 -22.62 7.10 -4.65
CA GLN A 187 -23.34 6.82 -5.91
C GLN A 187 -23.43 8.04 -6.82
N GLU A 188 -23.67 9.23 -6.26
CA GLU A 188 -23.70 10.50 -7.00
C GLU A 188 -22.34 10.82 -7.63
N VAL A 189 -21.25 10.68 -6.86
CA VAL A 189 -19.88 10.89 -7.37
C VAL A 189 -19.52 9.89 -8.47
N THR A 190 -19.89 8.62 -8.31
CA THR A 190 -19.60 7.58 -9.31
C THR A 190 -20.38 7.83 -10.61
N SER A 191 -21.64 8.26 -10.49
CA SER A 191 -22.52 8.55 -11.64
C SER A 191 -22.08 9.79 -12.45
N GLN A 192 -21.35 10.73 -11.84
CA GLN A 192 -20.77 11.88 -12.56
C GLN A 192 -19.48 11.54 -13.32
N CYS A 193 -18.75 10.49 -12.91
CA CYS A 193 -17.54 10.02 -13.59
C CYS A 193 -17.83 9.16 -14.84
N ASP A 194 -19.01 8.58 -14.94
CA ASP A 194 -19.43 7.70 -16.05
C ASP A 194 -20.07 8.44 -17.24
N LEU A 195 -20.03 9.78 -17.27
CA LEU A 195 -20.45 10.51 -18.47
C LEU A 195 -19.41 10.28 -19.59
N PRO A 196 -19.78 9.63 -20.71
CA PRO A 196 -18.89 9.57 -21.86
C PRO A 196 -18.61 11.00 -22.31
N ASN A 197 -17.32 11.34 -22.48
CA ASN A 197 -16.87 12.51 -23.23
C ASN A 197 -17.71 12.61 -24.51
N GLN A 198 -18.68 13.53 -24.54
CA GLN A 198 -19.39 13.88 -25.75
C GLN A 198 -18.47 14.79 -26.58
N PRO A 199 -18.02 14.38 -27.78
CA PRO A 199 -17.32 15.28 -28.67
C PRO A 199 -18.35 16.14 -29.42
N GLY A 200 -18.18 17.47 -29.33
CA GLY A 200 -18.70 18.39 -30.34
C GLY A 200 -19.99 19.12 -29.99
N LEU A 201 -19.84 20.31 -29.42
CA LEU A 201 -20.64 21.46 -29.83
C LEU A 201 -19.76 22.35 -30.69
N THR A 202 -19.70 22.02 -31.98
CA THR A 202 -19.30 22.95 -33.03
C THR A 202 -20.24 24.15 -32.98
N THR A 203 -19.67 25.32 -32.73
CA THR A 203 -20.30 26.62 -33.00
C THR A 203 -20.93 26.64 -34.40
N PRO A 204 -22.20 27.06 -34.57
CA PRO A 204 -22.76 27.28 -35.89
C PRO A 204 -22.10 28.51 -36.52
N ILE A 205 -21.33 28.28 -37.58
CA ILE A 205 -20.92 29.32 -38.53
C ILE A 205 -22.19 29.75 -39.27
N VAL A 206 -22.76 30.90 -38.91
CA VAL A 206 -23.77 31.57 -39.74
C VAL A 206 -23.01 32.31 -40.85
N LYS A 207 -22.95 31.70 -42.03
CA LYS A 207 -22.72 32.40 -43.31
C LYS A 207 -24.06 32.53 -44.03
N LYS A 208 -24.42 33.77 -44.38
CA LYS A 208 -24.98 34.26 -45.66
C LYS A 208 -25.57 35.66 -45.42
N SER A 209 -24.91 36.75 -45.83
CA SER A 209 -24.97 37.38 -47.17
C SER A 209 -26.35 37.94 -47.54
N ASN A 210 -26.49 39.27 -47.57
CA ASN A 210 -26.96 40.07 -48.72
C ASN A 210 -27.24 41.52 -48.30
N GLY A 211 -26.64 42.45 -49.05
CA GLY A 211 -26.72 43.90 -48.90
C GLY A 211 -25.55 44.54 -49.63
#